data_AF-A0A2U1RNY2-F1
#
_entry.id   AF-A0A2U1RNY2-F1
#
_cell.length_a   1.000
_cell.length_b   1.000
_cell.length_c   1.000
_cell.angle_alpha   90.00
_cell.angle_beta   90.00
_cell.angle_gamma   90.00
#
_symmetry.space_group_name_H-M   'P 1'
#
loop_
_entity.id
_entity.type
_entity.pdbx_description
1 polymer ?
#
loop_
_entity_poly.entity_id
_entity_poly.type
_entity_poly.pdbx_seq_one_letter_code
_entity_poly.pdbx_strand_id
1 'polypeptide(L)'
;MKKCSVFSVQCSVSSRKGWRGIWAVQYSTPYTLHPTPSGDERGLALIVVLWILTFLGVVFTTFTFSMRTELAAAGNFRQEAEAYYLAEAGVYRAAAEIINADRNVVPDSTLYDATTERWHTNPAAYENVALGGGHYWVAVTDEEGKIPLNPPPALIPHYDAILRRLFSNAGVTDEKVVATIVDSIQDWRDADTLHRVNGAEDDYYLSRPTPYRSKNGDFTAIDELLLVKGMTPEILYGNVTNQQRRTELQAQLPWERDIKAGEYLGVARYLSVFSSGRINVNTASPEIMMALGLTAVETKSVLDRRTAAAFKSPGEFTLHLTSISGGGRQGFQMLPAGQTGATSPGQVRAMLNQIADVRSKSFAVRSSGRMEGSRLTVRIGAILRNDGLAGRPKLSIQLWSLDPRQAGV
;
A
#
# COMPACT_ATOMS: atom_id res chain seq x y z
N MET A 1 5.91 26.71 -55.75
CA MET A 1 5.04 26.94 -56.94
C MET A 1 3.85 25.98 -56.89
N LYS A 2 2.67 26.44 -57.35
CA LYS A 2 1.30 25.84 -57.30
C LYS A 2 0.49 26.31 -56.08
N LYS A 3 -0.15 27.49 -56.11
CA LYS A 3 -1.35 28.00 -56.84
C LYS A 3 -2.65 27.82 -56.02
N CYS A 4 -3.15 28.95 -55.53
CA CYS A 4 -4.48 29.19 -54.99
C CYS A 4 -5.59 28.87 -56.00
N SER A 5 -6.73 28.41 -55.50
CA SER A 5 -8.01 28.33 -56.20
C SER A 5 -8.98 29.36 -55.62
N VAL A 6 -9.36 30.34 -56.44
CA VAL A 6 -10.44 31.30 -56.20
C VAL A 6 -11.67 30.81 -56.98
N PHE A 7 -12.82 30.70 -56.31
CA PHE A 7 -14.11 30.45 -56.95
C PHE A 7 -14.74 31.78 -57.38
N SER A 8 -15.11 31.90 -58.65
CA SER A 8 -16.00 32.95 -59.16
C SER A 8 -17.26 32.30 -59.74
N VAL A 9 -18.42 32.83 -59.40
CA VAL A 9 -19.73 32.40 -59.93
C VAL A 9 -20.15 33.40 -60.99
N GLN A 10 -20.31 32.94 -62.23
CA GLN A 10 -20.81 33.72 -63.35
C GLN A 10 -22.34 33.78 -63.35
N CYS A 11 -22.86 34.99 -63.56
CA CYS A 11 -24.26 35.29 -63.83
C CYS A 11 -24.52 35.16 -65.35
N SER A 12 -25.58 34.45 -65.74
CA SER A 12 -26.01 34.30 -67.14
C SER A 12 -27.33 35.03 -67.37
N VAL A 13 -27.30 36.09 -68.19
CA VAL A 13 -28.47 36.80 -68.71
C VAL A 13 -28.83 36.22 -70.08
N SER A 14 -30.08 35.79 -70.24
CA SER A 14 -30.64 35.32 -71.51
C SER A 14 -31.65 36.34 -72.03
N SER A 15 -31.36 36.94 -73.19
CA SER A 15 -32.27 37.78 -73.97
C SER A 15 -32.89 37.01 -75.13
N ARG A 16 -34.21 37.16 -75.38
CA ARG A 16 -34.77 37.07 -76.75
C ARG A 16 -35.94 38.04 -76.97
N LYS A 17 -35.81 38.74 -78.10
CA LYS A 17 -36.82 39.46 -78.92
C LYS A 17 -37.99 38.50 -79.22
N GLY A 18 -39.27 38.87 -79.40
CA GLY A 18 -39.94 40.08 -79.85
C GLY A 18 -40.92 39.67 -80.96
N TRP A 19 -42.19 40.12 -80.95
CA TRP A 19 -43.06 40.30 -82.15
C TRP A 19 -44.39 40.99 -81.80
N ARG A 20 -44.88 41.79 -82.75
CA ARG A 20 -46.04 42.69 -82.68
C ARG A 20 -47.34 41.99 -83.08
N GLY A 21 -48.47 42.46 -82.53
CA GLY A 21 -49.82 42.22 -83.05
C GLY A 21 -50.83 43.14 -82.34
N ILE A 22 -51.40 44.09 -83.08
CA ILE A 22 -52.49 44.99 -82.68
C ILE A 22 -53.80 44.32 -83.09
N TRP A 23 -54.84 44.32 -82.24
CA TRP A 23 -56.25 44.67 -82.53
C TRP A 23 -57.01 44.83 -81.20
N ALA A 24 -57.88 45.84 -81.13
CA ALA A 24 -58.66 46.24 -79.98
C ALA A 24 -59.84 45.30 -79.68
N VAL A 25 -60.38 45.32 -78.45
CA VAL A 25 -61.79 45.68 -78.14
C VAL A 25 -62.17 45.33 -76.67
N GLN A 26 -62.76 46.33 -76.02
CA GLN A 26 -63.73 46.40 -74.92
C GLN A 26 -63.47 45.94 -73.48
N TYR A 27 -63.97 46.84 -72.62
CA TYR A 27 -63.99 46.92 -71.17
C TYR A 27 -64.73 45.78 -70.48
N SER A 28 -64.14 45.30 -69.38
CA SER A 28 -64.87 44.97 -68.14
C SER A 28 -63.90 45.07 -66.97
N THR A 29 -64.26 45.86 -65.97
CA THR A 29 -63.55 45.96 -64.69
C THR A 29 -63.66 44.64 -63.93
N PRO A 30 -62.59 44.23 -63.22
CA PRO A 30 -62.86 43.71 -61.89
C PRO A 30 -61.90 44.29 -60.83
N TYR A 31 -62.51 44.75 -59.75
CA TYR A 31 -62.03 44.71 -58.38
C TYR A 31 -60.59 45.20 -58.11
N THR A 32 -60.51 46.42 -57.61
CA THR A 32 -59.44 46.84 -56.69
C THR A 32 -59.32 45.81 -55.56
N LEU A 33 -58.23 45.04 -55.55
CA LEU A 33 -57.80 44.35 -54.35
C LEU A 33 -57.47 45.41 -53.31
N HIS A 34 -58.35 45.58 -52.33
CA HIS A 34 -58.01 46.26 -51.10
C HIS A 34 -56.89 45.46 -50.42
N PRO A 35 -55.76 46.07 -50.03
CA PRO A 35 -54.86 45.43 -49.10
C PRO A 35 -55.64 45.20 -47.81
N THR A 36 -55.89 43.94 -47.47
CA THR A 36 -56.34 43.58 -46.13
C THR A 36 -55.32 44.11 -45.13
N PRO A 37 -55.73 44.79 -44.05
CA PRO A 37 -54.80 45.15 -42.99
C PRO A 37 -54.17 43.86 -42.49
N SER A 38 -52.84 43.81 -42.51
CA SER A 38 -52.02 42.74 -41.96
C SER A 38 -52.49 42.41 -40.54
N GLY A 39 -53.17 41.27 -40.39
CA GLY A 39 -53.54 40.75 -39.08
C GLY A 39 -52.29 40.34 -38.31
N ASP A 40 -52.00 41.07 -37.23
CA ASP A 40 -51.22 40.66 -36.06
C ASP A 40 -49.96 39.79 -36.26
N GLU A 41 -48.98 40.25 -37.04
CA GLU A 41 -47.59 39.73 -36.97
C GLU A 41 -46.85 40.12 -35.67
N ARG A 42 -47.54 40.70 -34.68
CA ARG A 42 -46.93 41.23 -33.45
C ARG A 42 -46.60 40.17 -32.39
N GLY A 43 -47.03 38.90 -32.58
CA GLY A 43 -46.79 37.81 -31.62
C GLY A 43 -45.70 36.80 -32.01
N LEU A 44 -45.45 36.58 -33.31
CA LEU A 44 -44.55 35.51 -33.78
C LEU A 44 -43.07 35.84 -33.54
N ALA A 45 -42.68 37.10 -33.72
CA ALA A 45 -41.32 37.57 -33.46
C ALA A 45 -40.92 37.36 -31.99
N LEU A 46 -41.84 37.60 -31.05
CA LEU A 46 -41.60 37.38 -29.62
C LEU A 46 -41.31 35.91 -29.31
N ILE A 47 -42.07 34.99 -29.91
CA ILE A 47 -41.88 33.54 -29.72
C ILE A 47 -40.52 33.11 -30.26
N VAL A 48 -40.14 33.55 -31.46
CA VAL A 48 -38.82 33.23 -32.05
C VAL A 48 -37.69 33.77 -31.16
N VAL A 49 -37.80 35.00 -30.67
CA VAL A 49 -36.83 35.59 -29.74
C VAL A 49 -36.75 34.79 -28.43
N LEU A 50 -37.89 34.39 -27.85
CA LEU A 50 -37.92 33.56 -26.65
C LEU A 50 -37.28 32.19 -26.87
N TRP A 51 -37.49 31.55 -28.03
CA TRP A 51 -36.84 30.28 -28.35
C TRP A 51 -35.33 30.43 -28.52
N ILE A 52 -34.88 31.48 -29.22
CA ILE A 52 -33.45 31.77 -29.39
C ILE A 52 -32.81 32.04 -28.01
N LEU A 53 -33.45 32.83 -27.15
CA LEU A 53 -32.97 33.11 -25.80
C LEU A 53 -32.94 31.85 -24.93
N THR A 54 -33.95 30.99 -25.03
CA THR A 54 -34.02 29.73 -24.30
C THR A 54 -32.90 28.79 -24.72
N PHE A 55 -32.70 28.61 -26.04
CA PHE A 55 -31.61 27.81 -26.59
C PHE A 55 -30.24 28.34 -26.18
N LEU A 56 -30.03 29.66 -26.31
CA LEU A 56 -28.80 30.32 -25.90
C LEU A 56 -28.55 30.16 -24.39
N GLY A 57 -29.60 30.23 -23.58
CA GLY A 57 -29.55 29.96 -22.14
C GLY A 57 -29.05 28.55 -21.83
N VAL A 58 -29.60 27.52 -22.48
CA VAL A 58 -29.14 26.13 -22.31
C VAL A 58 -27.67 25.96 -22.70
N VAL A 59 -27.25 26.53 -23.83
CA VAL A 59 -25.83 26.49 -24.28
C VAL A 59 -24.92 27.20 -23.27
N PHE A 60 -25.31 28.38 -22.78
CA PHE A 60 -24.51 29.11 -21.81
C PHE A 60 -24.41 28.39 -20.47
N THR A 61 -25.51 27.80 -19.97
CA THR A 61 -25.52 27.02 -18.73
C THR A 61 -24.67 25.76 -18.84
N THR A 62 -24.78 25.01 -19.94
CA THR A 62 -23.96 23.81 -20.17
C THR A 62 -22.48 24.14 -20.29
N PHE A 63 -22.12 25.19 -21.03
CA PHE A 63 -20.74 25.68 -21.10
C PHE A 63 -20.21 26.09 -19.73
N THR A 64 -20.97 26.88 -18.96
CA THR A 64 -20.55 27.32 -17.62
C THR A 64 -20.36 26.14 -16.66
N PHE A 65 -21.26 25.15 -16.72
CA PHE A 65 -21.13 23.93 -15.93
C PHE A 65 -19.87 23.16 -16.32
N SER A 66 -19.62 22.95 -17.62
CA SER A 66 -18.43 22.28 -18.15
C SER A 66 -17.13 22.97 -17.69
N MET A 67 -17.06 24.30 -17.82
CA MET A 67 -15.88 25.06 -17.41
C MET A 67 -15.64 24.99 -15.89
N ARG A 68 -16.69 25.03 -15.07
CA ARG A 68 -16.55 24.84 -13.62
C ARG A 68 -16.03 23.45 -13.27
N THR A 69 -16.50 22.42 -13.97
CA THR A 69 -16.01 21.05 -13.75
C THR A 69 -14.56 20.88 -14.20
N GLU A 70 -14.17 21.47 -15.33
CA GLU A 70 -12.79 21.42 -15.81
C GLU A 70 -11.82 22.18 -14.90
N LEU A 71 -12.21 23.36 -14.43
CA LEU A 71 -11.41 24.13 -13.46
C LEU A 71 -11.24 23.38 -12.14
N ALA A 72 -12.31 22.74 -11.65
CA ALA A 72 -12.23 21.90 -10.46
C ALA A 72 -11.31 20.68 -10.67
N ALA A 73 -11.41 20.02 -11.83
CA ALA A 73 -10.55 18.90 -12.19
C ALA A 73 -9.07 19.31 -12.29
N ALA A 74 -8.77 20.41 -12.98
CA ALA A 74 -7.41 20.96 -13.08
C ALA A 74 -6.86 21.37 -11.71
N GLY A 75 -7.68 21.96 -10.85
CA GLY A 75 -7.32 22.29 -9.47
C GLY A 75 -7.00 21.05 -8.63
N ASN A 76 -7.81 19.99 -8.74
CA ASN A 76 -7.57 18.72 -8.05
C ASN A 76 -6.30 18.04 -8.54
N PHE A 77 -6.06 18.01 -9.86
CA PHE A 77 -4.86 17.43 -10.46
C PHE A 77 -3.59 18.14 -9.95
N ARG A 78 -3.61 19.48 -9.89
CA ARG A 78 -2.50 20.26 -9.32
C ARG A 78 -2.26 19.92 -7.85
N GLN A 79 -3.33 19.89 -7.03
CA GLN A 79 -3.23 19.58 -5.60
C GLN A 79 -2.74 18.15 -5.36
N GLU A 80 -3.14 17.19 -6.19
CA GLU A 80 -2.70 15.80 -6.13
C GLU A 80 -1.20 15.70 -6.45
N ALA A 81 -0.72 16.38 -7.49
CA ALA A 81 0.71 16.43 -7.82
C ALA A 81 1.53 17.07 -6.68
N GLU A 82 1.07 18.19 -6.11
CA GLU A 82 1.73 18.84 -4.98
C GLU A 82 1.75 17.93 -3.74
N ALA A 83 0.62 17.27 -3.42
CA ALA A 83 0.52 16.32 -2.31
C ALA A 83 1.40 15.08 -2.51
N TYR A 84 1.56 14.60 -3.74
CA TYR A 84 2.49 13.50 -4.06
C TYR A 84 3.93 13.87 -3.71
N TYR A 85 4.40 15.05 -4.13
CA TYR A 85 5.77 15.50 -3.82
C TYR A 85 5.97 15.81 -2.32
N LEU A 86 4.92 16.22 -1.61
CA LEU A 86 4.96 16.33 -0.14
C LEU A 86 5.17 14.95 0.51
N ALA A 87 4.46 13.92 0.04
CA ALA A 87 4.65 12.56 0.51
C ALA A 87 6.07 12.06 0.17
N GLU A 88 6.56 12.34 -1.05
CA GLU A 88 7.91 11.96 -1.48
C GLU A 88 8.99 12.61 -0.61
N ALA A 89 8.82 13.89 -0.26
CA ALA A 89 9.68 14.59 0.68
C ALA A 89 9.72 13.91 2.06
N GLY A 90 8.59 13.37 2.53
CA GLY A 90 8.53 12.57 3.74
C GLY A 90 9.38 11.29 3.67
N VAL A 91 9.42 10.61 2.52
CA VAL A 91 10.31 9.46 2.30
C VAL A 91 11.78 9.87 2.35
N TYR A 92 12.16 10.96 1.68
CA TYR A 92 13.53 11.47 1.75
C TYR A 92 13.90 11.95 3.16
N ARG A 93 12.93 12.46 3.94
CA ARG A 93 13.15 12.80 5.34
C ARG A 93 13.48 11.55 6.17
N ALA A 94 12.72 10.46 6.01
CA ALA A 94 13.03 9.18 6.67
C ALA A 94 14.41 8.65 6.26
N ALA A 95 14.72 8.68 4.97
CA ALA A 95 16.04 8.31 4.47
C ALA A 95 17.17 9.12 5.13
N ALA A 96 16.98 10.43 5.30
CA ALA A 96 17.93 11.28 5.98
C ALA A 96 18.05 10.96 7.48
N GLU A 97 16.95 10.64 8.17
CA GLU A 97 17.01 10.24 9.59
C GLU A 97 17.73 8.89 9.77
N ILE A 98 17.53 7.92 8.88
CA ILE A 98 18.25 6.63 8.91
C ILE A 98 19.75 6.85 8.66
N ILE A 99 20.12 7.63 7.63
CA ILE A 99 21.52 7.94 7.32
C ILE A 99 22.19 8.79 8.42
N ASN A 100 21.45 9.69 9.06
CA ASN A 100 22.01 10.54 10.10
C ASN A 100 22.03 9.85 11.47
N ALA A 101 21.18 8.86 11.72
CA ALA A 101 21.30 7.95 12.86
C ALA A 101 22.68 7.26 12.83
N ASP A 102 23.14 6.85 11.63
CA ASP A 102 24.49 6.32 11.42
C ASP A 102 25.63 7.33 11.69
N ARG A 103 25.35 8.65 11.76
CA ARG A 103 26.38 9.72 11.83
C ARG A 103 26.45 10.49 13.15
N ASN A 104 25.35 10.57 13.93
CA ASN A 104 25.20 11.59 14.98
C ASN A 104 25.23 11.09 16.43
N VAL A 105 25.93 10.01 16.72
CA VAL A 105 26.30 9.69 18.11
C VAL A 105 27.82 9.49 18.16
N VAL A 106 28.39 9.77 19.33
CA VAL A 106 29.78 9.55 19.80
C VAL A 106 30.48 8.39 19.06
N PRO A 107 31.83 8.35 18.89
CA PRO A 107 32.58 7.35 18.08
C PRO A 107 32.32 5.84 18.30
N ASP A 108 31.33 5.48 19.11
CA ASP A 108 30.84 4.15 19.46
C ASP A 108 29.45 3.80 18.83
N SER A 109 28.91 4.56 17.87
CA SER A 109 27.51 4.43 17.40
C SER A 109 27.27 3.95 15.96
N THR A 110 27.88 2.84 15.54
CA THR A 110 27.66 2.28 14.19
C THR A 110 27.35 0.77 14.19
N LEU A 111 26.94 0.21 15.34
CA LEU A 111 26.89 -1.25 15.53
C LEU A 111 25.48 -1.85 15.57
N TYR A 112 24.42 -1.06 15.68
CA TYR A 112 23.05 -1.57 15.81
C TYR A 112 22.01 -0.55 15.35
N ASP A 113 20.82 -1.05 15.02
CA ASP A 113 19.59 -0.29 14.78
C ASP A 113 18.54 -0.66 15.85
N ALA A 114 17.85 0.31 16.43
CA ALA A 114 16.90 0.11 17.53
C ALA A 114 15.74 1.11 17.51
N THR A 115 14.62 0.74 18.13
CA THR A 115 13.41 1.59 18.24
C THR A 115 13.58 2.83 19.12
N THR A 116 14.72 2.98 19.81
CA THR A 116 15.08 4.16 20.60
C THR A 116 15.80 5.24 19.79
N GLU A 117 16.14 4.96 18.54
CA GLU A 117 16.87 5.90 17.70
C GLU A 117 15.97 6.97 17.07
N ARG A 118 16.60 8.04 16.58
CA ARG A 118 15.88 9.18 16.00
C ARG A 118 15.05 8.81 14.78
N TRP A 119 15.51 7.84 13.97
CA TRP A 119 14.74 7.39 12.82
C TRP A 119 13.39 6.76 13.20
N HIS A 120 13.20 6.34 14.46
CA HIS A 120 11.93 5.80 14.97
C HIS A 120 11.20 6.76 15.91
N THR A 121 11.92 7.55 16.71
CA THR A 121 11.36 8.32 17.84
C THR A 121 11.23 9.84 17.60
N ASN A 122 11.44 10.32 16.37
CA ASN A 122 11.44 11.75 16.06
C ASN A 122 10.10 12.24 15.46
N PRO A 123 9.09 12.61 16.27
CA PRO A 123 7.81 13.09 15.74
C PRO A 123 7.97 14.38 14.93
N ALA A 124 8.95 15.23 15.24
CA ALA A 124 9.21 16.44 14.46
C ALA A 124 9.65 16.17 13.01
N ALA A 125 10.14 14.95 12.72
CA ALA A 125 10.45 14.53 11.36
C ALA A 125 9.24 13.90 10.63
N TYR A 126 8.20 13.47 11.35
CA TYR A 126 7.21 12.51 10.83
C TYR A 126 5.74 12.85 11.09
N GLU A 127 5.43 13.70 12.06
CA GLU A 127 4.05 14.01 12.45
C GLU A 127 3.67 15.43 12.00
N ASN A 128 2.83 15.51 10.97
CA ASN A 128 2.27 16.77 10.45
C ASN A 128 3.34 17.82 10.10
N VAL A 129 4.40 17.41 9.40
CA VAL A 129 5.52 18.29 9.08
C VAL A 129 5.13 19.24 7.96
N ALA A 130 5.21 20.54 8.23
CA ALA A 130 4.93 21.58 7.25
C ALA A 130 6.04 21.69 6.20
N LEU A 131 5.65 21.69 4.93
CA LEU A 131 6.56 21.93 3.80
C LEU A 131 5.77 22.60 2.66
N GLY A 132 6.28 23.73 2.17
CA GLY A 132 5.56 24.51 1.14
C GLY A 132 4.16 24.92 1.61
N GLY A 133 3.13 24.63 0.80
CA GLY A 133 1.72 24.92 1.09
C GLY A 133 0.95 23.77 1.74
N GLY A 134 1.63 22.79 2.34
CA GLY A 134 0.97 21.62 2.92
C GLY A 134 1.77 20.93 4.00
N HIS A 135 1.35 19.71 4.33
CA HIS A 135 1.94 18.88 5.36
C HIS A 135 2.15 17.46 4.88
N TYR A 136 3.11 16.77 5.50
CA TYR A 136 3.29 15.34 5.33
C TYR A 136 3.36 14.60 6.66
N TRP A 137 3.05 13.31 6.60
CA TRP A 137 3.22 12.34 7.69
C TRP A 137 4.06 11.18 7.21
N VAL A 138 4.79 10.56 8.11
CA VAL A 138 5.68 9.43 7.82
C VAL A 138 5.55 8.37 8.90
N ALA A 139 5.57 7.10 8.49
CA ALA A 139 5.75 5.97 9.37
C ALA A 139 6.88 5.11 8.82
N VAL A 140 7.92 4.88 9.63
CA VAL A 140 9.05 4.01 9.28
C VAL A 140 8.90 2.68 10.02
N THR A 141 9.18 1.58 9.35
CA THR A 141 9.15 0.23 9.91
C THR A 141 10.40 -0.50 9.48
N ASP A 142 11.10 -1.08 10.44
CA ASP A 142 12.24 -1.94 10.15
C ASP A 142 11.77 -3.31 9.62
N GLU A 143 12.24 -3.69 8.44
CA GLU A 143 11.91 -4.96 7.82
C GLU A 143 12.75 -6.13 8.37
N GLU A 144 13.92 -5.87 8.96
CA GLU A 144 14.67 -6.92 9.68
C GLU A 144 14.06 -7.22 11.05
N GLY A 145 13.16 -6.38 11.55
CA GLY A 145 12.34 -6.71 12.71
C GLY A 145 11.27 -7.78 12.44
N LYS A 146 11.18 -8.32 11.22
CA LYS A 146 10.15 -9.25 10.73
C LYS A 146 10.72 -10.62 10.34
N ILE A 147 9.85 -11.63 10.21
CA ILE A 147 10.24 -12.94 9.70
C ILE A 147 10.32 -12.86 8.16
N PRO A 148 11.45 -13.21 7.53
CA PRO A 148 11.55 -13.24 6.07
C PRO A 148 10.66 -14.34 5.50
N LEU A 149 9.84 -14.01 4.49
CA LEU A 149 9.09 -15.00 3.70
C LEU A 149 9.99 -15.85 2.81
N ASN A 150 11.14 -15.29 2.44
CA ASN A 150 12.18 -15.96 1.69
C ASN A 150 13.35 -16.23 2.64
N PRO A 151 13.28 -17.29 3.48
CA PRO A 151 14.32 -17.60 4.46
C PRO A 151 15.67 -17.87 3.80
N PRO A 152 16.78 -17.32 4.35
CA PRO A 152 18.12 -17.71 3.93
C PRO A 152 18.43 -19.17 4.35
N PRO A 153 19.46 -19.82 3.78
CA PRO A 153 19.81 -21.21 4.10
C PRO A 153 19.97 -21.51 5.60
N ALA A 154 20.48 -20.54 6.38
CA ALA A 154 20.64 -20.68 7.83
C ALA A 154 19.30 -20.74 8.60
N LEU A 155 18.22 -20.20 8.03
CA LEU A 155 16.89 -20.17 8.66
C LEU A 155 16.03 -21.38 8.26
N ILE A 156 16.28 -21.97 7.07
CA ILE A 156 15.49 -23.09 6.52
C ILE A 156 15.29 -24.24 7.52
N PRO A 157 16.32 -24.75 8.24
CA PRO A 157 16.16 -25.87 9.18
C PRO A 157 15.21 -25.58 10.34
N HIS A 158 14.91 -24.31 10.59
CA HIS A 158 14.10 -23.85 11.71
C HIS A 158 12.78 -23.22 11.27
N TYR A 159 12.58 -23.03 9.97
CA TYR A 159 11.53 -22.19 9.41
C TYR A 159 10.12 -22.72 9.71
N ASP A 160 9.91 -24.03 9.55
CA ASP A 160 8.63 -24.67 9.84
C ASP A 160 8.21 -24.43 11.29
N ALA A 161 9.14 -24.57 12.25
CA ALA A 161 8.85 -24.35 13.66
C ALA A 161 8.52 -22.88 13.95
N ILE A 162 9.20 -21.95 13.28
CA ILE A 162 8.95 -20.51 13.41
C ILE A 162 7.56 -20.16 12.87
N LEU A 163 7.22 -20.62 11.67
CA LEU A 163 5.91 -20.36 11.06
C LEU A 163 4.77 -20.99 11.88
N ARG A 164 4.92 -22.23 12.35
CA ARG A 164 3.93 -22.89 13.22
C ARG A 164 3.64 -22.03 14.45
N ARG A 165 4.67 -21.58 15.16
CA ARG A 165 4.53 -20.70 16.33
C ARG A 165 3.90 -19.36 15.96
N LEU A 166 4.28 -18.75 14.84
CA LEU A 166 3.69 -17.50 14.38
C LEU A 166 2.18 -17.63 14.16
N PHE A 167 1.74 -18.66 13.42
CA PHE A 167 0.32 -18.90 13.16
C PHE A 167 -0.46 -19.22 14.43
N SER A 168 0.09 -20.07 15.31
CA SER A 168 -0.52 -20.36 16.61
C SER A 168 -0.68 -19.10 17.47
N ASN A 169 0.36 -18.28 17.57
CA ASN A 169 0.33 -17.02 18.33
C ASN A 169 -0.66 -16.00 17.73
N ALA A 170 -1.01 -16.13 16.45
CA ALA A 170 -1.98 -15.28 15.78
C ALA A 170 -3.44 -15.76 15.91
N GLY A 171 -3.68 -16.89 16.59
CA GLY A 171 -5.00 -17.47 16.84
C GLY A 171 -5.34 -18.71 16.02
N VAL A 172 -4.44 -19.19 15.15
CA VAL A 172 -4.68 -20.41 14.35
C VAL A 172 -4.36 -21.65 15.20
N THR A 173 -5.37 -22.18 15.89
CA THR A 173 -5.22 -23.29 16.84
C THR A 173 -5.44 -24.68 16.23
N ASP A 174 -6.02 -24.76 15.02
CA ASP A 174 -6.18 -26.03 14.31
C ASP A 174 -4.83 -26.46 13.69
N GLU A 175 -4.23 -27.50 14.27
CA GLU A 175 -2.93 -28.04 13.83
C GLU A 175 -2.96 -28.51 12.37
N LYS A 176 -4.10 -28.99 11.85
CA LYS A 176 -4.20 -29.41 10.44
C LYS A 176 -4.11 -28.21 9.51
N VAL A 177 -4.76 -27.10 9.87
CA VAL A 177 -4.69 -25.85 9.11
C VAL A 177 -3.27 -25.31 9.14
N VAL A 178 -2.65 -25.24 10.32
CA VAL A 178 -1.25 -24.79 10.46
C VAL A 178 -0.30 -25.67 9.64
N ALA A 179 -0.40 -27.00 9.75
CA ALA A 179 0.45 -27.92 9.00
C ALA A 179 0.26 -27.77 7.48
N THR A 180 -0.99 -27.64 7.02
CA THR A 180 -1.30 -27.40 5.60
C THR A 180 -0.65 -26.11 5.10
N ILE A 181 -0.82 -25.01 5.83
CA ILE A 181 -0.26 -23.71 5.44
C ILE A 181 1.26 -23.77 5.41
N VAL A 182 1.90 -24.30 6.46
CA VAL A 182 3.37 -24.34 6.57
C VAL A 182 3.99 -25.21 5.48
N ASP A 183 3.45 -26.41 5.26
CA ASP A 183 3.91 -27.30 4.20
C ASP A 183 3.72 -26.64 2.82
N SER A 184 2.55 -26.03 2.57
CA SER A 184 2.24 -25.40 1.28
C SER A 184 3.03 -24.11 1.02
N ILE A 185 3.44 -23.35 2.05
CA ILE A 185 4.35 -22.20 1.89
C ILE A 185 5.71 -22.65 1.37
N GLN A 186 6.14 -23.84 1.75
CA GLN A 186 7.45 -24.36 1.38
C GLN A 186 7.43 -24.93 -0.04
N ASP A 187 6.42 -25.75 -0.37
CA ASP A 187 6.18 -26.27 -1.73
C ASP A 187 5.92 -25.13 -2.73
N TRP A 188 5.34 -24.00 -2.30
CA TRP A 188 5.17 -22.83 -3.17
C TRP A 188 6.51 -22.23 -3.64
N ARG A 189 7.56 -22.40 -2.84
CA ARG A 189 8.85 -21.73 -2.99
C ARG A 189 9.95 -22.62 -3.55
N ASP A 190 9.96 -23.90 -3.21
CA ASP A 190 11.00 -24.80 -3.67
C ASP A 190 10.90 -25.07 -5.17
N ALA A 191 12.00 -25.51 -5.77
CA ALA A 191 12.14 -25.59 -7.22
C ALA A 191 11.65 -26.93 -7.79
N ASP A 192 11.29 -27.87 -6.92
CA ASP A 192 10.86 -29.18 -7.34
C ASP A 192 9.34 -29.21 -7.61
N THR A 193 8.76 -30.40 -7.65
CA THR A 193 7.32 -30.58 -7.96
C THR A 193 6.71 -31.63 -7.02
N LEU A 194 7.36 -31.87 -5.88
CA LEU A 194 6.98 -32.89 -4.91
C LEU A 194 6.33 -32.19 -3.73
N HIS A 195 5.04 -32.41 -3.55
CA HIS A 195 4.36 -31.83 -2.40
C HIS A 195 4.74 -32.55 -1.10
N ARG A 196 4.85 -31.79 -0.01
CA ARG A 196 4.95 -32.34 1.35
C ARG A 196 3.65 -33.02 1.78
N VAL A 197 3.66 -33.69 2.93
CA VAL A 197 2.53 -34.49 3.44
C VAL A 197 1.20 -33.72 3.43
N ASN A 198 1.18 -32.46 3.88
CA ASN A 198 -0.03 -31.61 3.86
C ASN A 198 0.05 -30.48 2.82
N GLY A 199 1.14 -30.44 2.06
CA GLY A 199 1.46 -29.36 1.13
C GLY A 199 0.64 -29.41 -0.15
N ALA A 200 1.11 -28.68 -1.16
CA ALA A 200 0.46 -28.58 -2.46
C ALA A 200 1.39 -28.03 -3.53
N GLU A 201 1.27 -28.64 -4.71
CA GLU A 201 2.00 -28.30 -5.92
C GLU A 201 1.03 -28.03 -7.09
N ASP A 202 1.56 -27.96 -8.30
CA ASP A 202 0.83 -27.78 -9.56
C ASP A 202 -0.45 -28.65 -9.67
N ASP A 203 -0.41 -29.90 -9.19
CA ASP A 203 -1.56 -30.82 -9.25
C ASP A 203 -2.78 -30.29 -8.48
N TYR A 204 -2.55 -29.74 -7.28
CA TYR A 204 -3.57 -29.10 -6.47
C TYR A 204 -3.99 -27.75 -7.04
N TYR A 205 -3.04 -26.89 -7.44
CA TYR A 205 -3.36 -25.53 -7.89
C TYR A 205 -4.09 -25.52 -9.25
N LEU A 206 -3.77 -26.46 -10.15
CA LEU A 206 -4.47 -26.63 -11.42
C LEU A 206 -5.86 -27.23 -11.26
N SER A 207 -6.16 -27.89 -10.14
CA SER A 207 -7.49 -28.45 -9.86
C SER A 207 -8.47 -27.42 -9.28
N ARG A 208 -8.03 -26.19 -9.03
CA ARG A 208 -8.88 -25.12 -8.48
C ARG A 208 -9.87 -24.60 -9.55
N PRO A 209 -11.01 -23.99 -9.14
CA PRO A 209 -11.98 -23.41 -10.08
C PRO A 209 -11.36 -22.37 -11.05
N THR A 210 -10.38 -21.63 -10.57
CA THR A 210 -9.49 -20.79 -11.38
C THR A 210 -8.10 -21.40 -11.32
N PRO A 211 -7.69 -22.20 -12.31
CA PRO A 211 -6.40 -22.89 -12.30
C PRO A 211 -5.22 -21.93 -12.37
N TYR A 212 -4.17 -22.24 -11.60
CA TYR A 212 -2.84 -21.63 -11.69
C TYR A 212 -1.79 -22.65 -11.27
N ARG A 213 -0.51 -22.28 -11.41
CA ARG A 213 0.62 -23.11 -11.02
C ARG A 213 1.25 -22.63 -9.72
N SER A 214 1.95 -23.52 -9.01
CA SER A 214 2.87 -23.09 -7.96
C SER A 214 3.95 -22.20 -8.58
N LYS A 215 4.50 -21.28 -7.77
CA LYS A 215 5.47 -20.31 -8.27
C LYS A 215 6.85 -20.92 -8.47
N ASN A 216 7.17 -21.91 -7.64
CA ASN A 216 8.46 -22.58 -7.55
C ASN A 216 9.61 -21.57 -7.42
N GLY A 217 9.37 -20.58 -6.56
CA GLY A 217 10.29 -19.47 -6.36
C GLY A 217 9.85 -18.51 -5.25
N ASP A 218 10.70 -17.53 -4.98
CA ASP A 218 10.53 -16.60 -3.88
C ASP A 218 9.26 -15.74 -4.00
N PHE A 219 8.67 -15.42 -2.84
CA PHE A 219 7.57 -14.46 -2.73
C PHE A 219 8.05 -13.07 -3.13
N THR A 220 7.26 -12.38 -3.95
CA THR A 220 7.49 -10.98 -4.37
C THR A 220 6.55 -9.99 -3.70
N ALA A 221 5.41 -10.45 -3.20
CA ALA A 221 4.47 -9.70 -2.37
C ALA A 221 3.90 -10.58 -1.25
N ILE A 222 3.49 -9.95 -0.14
CA ILE A 222 2.84 -10.64 0.99
C ILE A 222 1.51 -11.29 0.56
N ASP A 223 0.77 -10.61 -0.32
CA ASP A 223 -0.57 -11.02 -0.77
C ASP A 223 -0.56 -12.32 -1.58
N GLU A 224 0.58 -12.73 -2.14
CA GLU A 224 0.75 -14.02 -2.79
C GLU A 224 0.49 -15.20 -1.84
N LEU A 225 0.60 -15.00 -0.52
CA LEU A 225 0.20 -16.00 0.46
C LEU A 225 -1.27 -16.41 0.30
N LEU A 226 -2.14 -15.56 -0.24
CA LEU A 226 -3.55 -15.91 -0.50
C LEU A 226 -3.72 -16.95 -1.61
N LEU A 227 -2.68 -17.19 -2.42
CA LEU A 227 -2.65 -18.28 -3.40
C LEU A 227 -2.21 -19.60 -2.78
N VAL A 228 -1.58 -19.57 -1.61
CA VAL A 228 -1.09 -20.77 -0.93
C VAL A 228 -2.25 -21.53 -0.29
N LYS A 229 -2.26 -22.85 -0.46
CA LYS A 229 -3.28 -23.73 0.12
C LYS A 229 -3.42 -23.55 1.64
N GLY A 230 -4.65 -23.37 2.09
CA GLY A 230 -5.01 -23.21 3.50
C GLY A 230 -4.91 -21.77 4.03
N MET A 231 -4.25 -20.86 3.32
CA MET A 231 -4.22 -19.45 3.72
C MET A 231 -5.55 -18.77 3.41
N THR A 232 -5.99 -17.87 4.30
CA THR A 232 -7.19 -17.07 4.10
C THR A 232 -6.93 -15.59 4.41
N PRO A 233 -7.74 -14.65 3.88
CA PRO A 233 -7.64 -13.23 4.24
C PRO A 233 -7.77 -12.98 5.75
N GLU A 234 -8.55 -13.80 6.46
CA GLU A 234 -8.75 -13.72 7.89
C GLU A 234 -7.47 -14.07 8.66
N ILE A 235 -6.75 -15.12 8.24
CA ILE A 235 -5.47 -15.49 8.85
C ILE A 235 -4.39 -14.46 8.50
N LEU A 236 -4.38 -13.98 7.25
CA LEU A 236 -3.34 -13.07 6.75
C LEU A 236 -3.48 -11.65 7.33
N TYR A 237 -4.65 -11.03 7.23
CA TYR A 237 -4.89 -9.64 7.64
C TYR A 237 -5.64 -9.49 8.97
N GLY A 238 -6.20 -10.58 9.49
CA GLY A 238 -7.02 -10.58 10.69
C GLY A 238 -8.50 -10.35 10.39
N ASN A 239 -9.37 -10.87 11.26
CA ASN A 239 -10.82 -10.78 11.11
C ASN A 239 -11.55 -10.16 12.32
N VAL A 240 -10.82 -9.63 13.31
CA VAL A 240 -11.41 -8.91 14.44
C VAL A 240 -12.00 -7.58 13.93
N THR A 241 -13.28 -7.58 13.59
CA THR A 241 -13.98 -6.43 12.97
C THR A 241 -14.27 -5.30 13.95
N ASN A 242 -14.53 -5.62 15.21
CA ASN A 242 -14.73 -4.62 16.26
C ASN A 242 -13.39 -3.89 16.54
N GLN A 243 -13.33 -2.61 16.18
CA GLN A 243 -12.12 -1.80 16.30
C GLN A 243 -11.65 -1.63 17.74
N GLN A 244 -12.58 -1.48 18.69
CA GLN A 244 -12.25 -1.39 20.11
C GLN A 244 -11.59 -2.69 20.58
N ARG A 245 -12.23 -3.84 20.34
CA ARG A 245 -11.68 -5.16 20.67
C ARG A 245 -10.31 -5.40 20.05
N ARG A 246 -10.15 -5.04 18.77
CA ARG A 246 -8.86 -5.13 18.07
C ARG A 246 -7.79 -4.29 18.76
N THR A 247 -8.14 -3.07 19.17
CA THR A 247 -7.22 -2.15 19.85
C THR A 247 -6.83 -2.67 21.23
N GLU A 248 -7.80 -3.20 21.99
CA GLU A 248 -7.56 -3.84 23.29
C GLU A 248 -6.59 -5.03 23.18
N LEU A 249 -6.83 -5.94 22.22
CA LEU A 249 -5.94 -7.09 21.98
C LEU A 249 -4.54 -6.64 21.54
N GLN A 250 -4.43 -5.62 20.69
CA GLN A 250 -3.14 -5.12 20.21
C GLN A 250 -2.34 -4.37 21.29
N ALA A 251 -3.01 -3.79 22.28
CA ALA A 251 -2.35 -3.14 23.41
C ALA A 251 -1.75 -4.14 24.42
N GLN A 252 -2.22 -5.39 24.42
CA GLN A 252 -1.74 -6.45 25.31
C GLN A 252 -0.54 -7.21 24.71
N LEU A 253 0.31 -7.74 25.59
CA LEU A 253 1.40 -8.63 25.18
C LEU A 253 0.83 -9.96 24.67
N PRO A 254 1.52 -10.67 23.76
CA PRO A 254 0.93 -11.82 23.07
C PRO A 254 0.42 -12.93 24.00
N TRP A 255 1.08 -13.16 25.13
CA TRP A 255 0.69 -14.17 26.14
C TRP A 255 -0.43 -13.71 27.10
N GLU A 256 -0.82 -12.44 27.05
CA GLU A 256 -1.93 -11.87 27.85
C GLU A 256 -3.24 -11.80 27.06
N ARG A 257 -3.17 -11.98 25.73
CA ARG A 257 -4.31 -11.85 24.83
C ARG A 257 -5.27 -13.01 25.00
N ASP A 258 -6.51 -12.67 25.31
CA ASP A 258 -7.64 -13.59 25.23
C ASP A 258 -8.17 -13.64 23.80
N ILE A 259 -7.52 -14.37 22.88
CA ILE A 259 -8.01 -14.52 21.49
C ILE A 259 -9.11 -15.58 21.47
N LYS A 260 -10.32 -15.21 21.06
CA LYS A 260 -11.44 -16.16 20.99
C LYS A 260 -11.27 -17.11 19.81
N ALA A 261 -11.86 -18.30 19.91
CA ALA A 261 -11.87 -19.25 18.79
C ALA A 261 -12.47 -18.59 17.53
N GLY A 262 -11.71 -18.63 16.43
CA GLY A 262 -12.07 -17.99 15.17
C GLY A 262 -11.70 -16.51 15.06
N GLU A 263 -11.15 -15.87 16.10
CA GLU A 263 -10.52 -14.55 16.01
C GLU A 263 -9.06 -14.69 15.54
N TYR A 264 -8.67 -13.89 14.56
CA TYR A 264 -7.30 -13.80 14.05
C TYR A 264 -6.86 -12.34 14.03
N LEU A 265 -5.64 -12.07 14.50
CA LEU A 265 -5.05 -10.72 14.49
C LEU A 265 -4.33 -10.36 13.19
N GLY A 266 -4.10 -11.36 12.32
CA GLY A 266 -3.40 -11.22 11.05
C GLY A 266 -1.88 -11.37 11.18
N VAL A 267 -1.30 -12.25 10.37
CA VAL A 267 0.16 -12.48 10.37
C VAL A 267 0.95 -11.55 9.45
N ALA A 268 0.30 -10.88 8.49
CA ALA A 268 0.98 -10.09 7.43
C ALA A 268 1.98 -9.07 7.98
N ARG A 269 1.69 -8.45 9.12
CA ARG A 269 2.54 -7.43 9.75
C ARG A 269 3.87 -7.97 10.30
N TYR A 270 3.96 -9.28 10.53
CA TYR A 270 5.14 -9.95 11.09
C TYR A 270 6.03 -10.58 10.01
N LEU A 271 5.64 -10.44 8.75
CA LEU A 271 6.28 -11.06 7.59
C LEU A 271 6.89 -10.00 6.66
N SER A 272 8.00 -10.33 6.01
CA SER A 272 8.66 -9.44 5.05
C SER A 272 9.14 -10.19 3.81
N VAL A 273 8.96 -9.58 2.64
CA VAL A 273 9.62 -9.98 1.38
C VAL A 273 10.89 -9.15 1.10
N PHE A 274 11.19 -8.16 1.95
CA PHE A 274 12.29 -7.22 1.75
C PHE A 274 13.45 -7.38 2.73
N SER A 275 13.27 -8.17 3.79
CA SER A 275 14.33 -8.54 4.75
C SER A 275 15.53 -9.19 4.05
N SER A 276 16.73 -8.93 4.57
CA SER A 276 17.97 -9.57 4.12
C SER A 276 18.17 -10.97 4.71
N GLY A 277 17.22 -11.45 5.52
CA GLY A 277 17.16 -12.82 6.04
C GLY A 277 17.62 -12.99 7.49
N ARG A 278 18.21 -11.95 8.10
CA ARG A 278 18.50 -11.92 9.54
C ARG A 278 17.45 -11.11 10.27
N ILE A 279 17.23 -11.42 11.55
CA ILE A 279 16.20 -10.76 12.34
C ILE A 279 16.88 -9.81 13.33
N ASN A 280 16.68 -8.50 13.15
CA ASN A 280 17.14 -7.51 14.10
C ASN A 280 16.36 -7.67 15.39
N VAL A 281 17.05 -8.14 16.43
CA VAL A 281 16.41 -8.35 17.72
C VAL A 281 15.90 -7.03 18.23
N ASN A 282 16.67 -5.94 18.25
CA ASN A 282 16.27 -4.66 18.86
C ASN A 282 14.93 -4.09 18.38
N THR A 283 14.50 -4.43 17.17
CA THR A 283 13.24 -3.96 16.56
C THR A 283 12.17 -5.04 16.45
N ALA A 284 12.52 -6.32 16.59
CA ALA A 284 11.58 -7.43 16.54
C ALA A 284 10.49 -7.31 17.61
N SER A 285 9.24 -7.57 17.22
CA SER A 285 8.07 -7.53 18.09
C SER A 285 8.03 -8.75 19.04
N PRO A 286 7.25 -8.70 20.15
CA PRO A 286 7.13 -9.86 21.05
C PRO A 286 6.56 -11.10 20.36
N GLU A 287 5.67 -10.95 19.38
CA GLU A 287 5.14 -12.07 18.58
C GLU A 287 6.24 -12.79 17.82
N ILE A 288 7.18 -12.02 17.26
CA ILE A 288 8.30 -12.55 16.51
C ILE A 288 9.29 -13.22 17.45
N MET A 289 9.59 -12.63 18.59
CA MET A 289 10.43 -13.28 19.61
C MET A 289 9.87 -14.64 20.04
N MET A 290 8.55 -14.72 20.27
CA MET A 290 7.89 -15.99 20.60
C MET A 290 7.89 -16.96 19.41
N ALA A 291 7.74 -16.47 18.17
CA ALA A 291 7.89 -17.30 16.99
C ALA A 291 9.30 -17.89 16.86
N LEU A 292 10.32 -17.13 17.25
CA LEU A 292 11.72 -17.61 17.38
C LEU A 292 11.92 -18.59 18.54
N GLY A 293 10.90 -18.85 19.36
CA GLY A 293 10.94 -19.83 20.44
C GLY A 293 11.37 -19.28 21.79
N LEU A 294 11.42 -17.95 21.96
CA LEU A 294 11.57 -17.34 23.28
C LEU A 294 10.28 -17.55 24.08
N THR A 295 10.45 -17.80 25.38
CA THR A 295 9.33 -17.84 26.34
C THR A 295 8.80 -16.42 26.62
N ALA A 296 7.63 -16.32 27.25
CA ALA A 296 7.09 -15.04 27.71
C ALA A 296 8.05 -14.30 28.65
N VAL A 297 8.73 -15.04 29.55
CA VAL A 297 9.72 -14.49 30.49
C VAL A 297 10.94 -13.94 29.75
N GLU A 298 11.51 -14.70 28.82
CA GLU A 298 12.65 -14.26 28.01
C GLU A 298 12.27 -13.06 27.14
N THR A 299 11.11 -13.10 26.48
CA THR A 299 10.61 -12.00 25.66
C THR A 299 10.41 -10.73 26.48
N LYS A 300 9.77 -10.82 27.65
CA LYS A 300 9.58 -9.68 28.55
C LYS A 300 10.92 -9.09 29.01
N SER A 301 11.87 -9.94 29.44
CA SER A 301 13.20 -9.48 29.85
C SER A 301 13.94 -8.76 28.72
N VAL A 302 13.80 -9.25 27.48
CA VAL A 302 14.38 -8.62 26.30
C VAL A 302 13.73 -7.25 26.02
N LEU A 303 12.40 -7.13 26.14
CA LEU A 303 11.71 -5.84 25.99
C LEU A 303 12.15 -4.84 27.08
N ASP A 304 12.17 -5.28 28.34
CA ASP A 304 12.60 -4.46 29.47
C ASP A 304 14.06 -4.00 29.27
N ARG A 305 14.95 -4.91 28.85
CA ARG A 305 16.36 -4.59 28.54
C ARG A 305 16.48 -3.51 27.47
N ARG A 306 15.66 -3.56 26.41
CA ARG A 306 15.70 -2.60 25.28
C ARG A 306 15.25 -1.21 25.66
N THR A 307 14.32 -1.08 26.61
CA THR A 307 13.91 0.24 27.10
C THR A 307 15.06 0.96 27.82
N ALA A 308 15.94 0.20 28.48
CA ALA A 308 17.13 0.74 29.13
C ALA A 308 18.30 0.97 28.15
N ALA A 309 18.59 0.01 27.27
CA ALA A 309 19.55 0.16 26.19
C ALA A 309 19.37 -0.91 25.09
N ALA A 310 19.74 -0.60 23.85
CA ALA A 310 19.77 -1.62 22.80
C ALA A 310 20.87 -2.67 23.04
N PHE A 311 20.73 -3.83 22.41
CA PHE A 311 21.80 -4.80 22.26
C PHE A 311 22.77 -4.31 21.19
N LYS A 312 24.07 -4.28 21.50
CA LYS A 312 25.13 -3.83 20.59
C LYS A 312 25.68 -4.94 19.69
N SER A 313 25.37 -6.20 20.01
CA SER A 313 25.76 -7.36 19.21
C SER A 313 24.83 -8.56 19.43
N PRO A 314 24.76 -9.51 18.49
CA PRO A 314 24.01 -10.76 18.69
C PRO A 314 24.55 -11.60 19.87
N GLY A 315 25.85 -11.48 20.17
CA GLY A 315 26.48 -12.13 21.32
C GLY A 315 25.95 -11.60 22.65
N GLU A 316 25.78 -10.28 22.76
CA GLU A 316 25.19 -9.65 23.96
C GLU A 316 23.75 -10.13 24.19
N PHE A 317 22.95 -10.20 23.12
CA PHE A 317 21.60 -10.73 23.18
C PHE A 317 21.57 -12.18 23.69
N THR A 318 22.44 -13.04 23.16
CA THR A 318 22.52 -14.45 23.56
C THR A 318 23.03 -14.63 24.99
N LEU A 319 23.97 -13.79 25.45
CA LEU A 319 24.42 -13.75 26.84
C LEU A 319 23.30 -13.33 27.80
N HIS A 320 22.48 -12.35 27.42
CA HIS A 320 21.31 -11.93 28.19
C HIS A 320 20.30 -13.08 28.34
N LEU A 321 19.99 -13.81 27.26
CA LEU A 321 19.15 -15.00 27.35
C LEU A 321 19.77 -16.08 28.26
N THR A 322 21.09 -16.18 28.28
CA THR A 322 21.80 -17.13 29.13
C THR A 322 21.69 -16.79 30.61
N SER A 323 21.75 -15.51 30.98
CA SER A 323 21.60 -15.09 32.38
C SER A 323 20.19 -15.32 32.92
N ILE A 324 19.17 -15.31 32.04
CA ILE A 324 17.77 -15.59 32.43
C ILE A 324 17.58 -17.08 32.71
N SER A 325 18.03 -17.97 31.82
CA SER A 325 17.75 -19.41 31.96
C SER A 325 18.63 -20.13 33.01
N GLY A 326 19.54 -19.41 33.69
CA GLY A 326 20.34 -19.92 34.82
C GLY A 326 19.56 -20.03 36.14
N GLY A 327 18.39 -19.39 36.25
CA GLY A 327 17.39 -19.65 37.29
C GLY A 327 16.30 -20.53 36.70
N GLY A 328 16.03 -21.69 37.29
CA GLY A 328 15.10 -22.69 36.75
C GLY A 328 13.79 -22.09 36.23
N ARG A 329 13.24 -22.71 35.18
CA ARG A 329 11.94 -22.38 34.54
C ARG A 329 10.72 -22.58 35.48
N GLN A 330 10.87 -22.33 36.79
CA GLN A 330 9.79 -22.40 37.76
C GLN A 330 9.11 -21.03 37.82
N GLY A 331 7.91 -20.92 37.25
CA GLY A 331 7.10 -19.74 37.53
C GLY A 331 5.89 -19.49 36.64
N PHE A 332 5.83 -20.01 35.40
CA PHE A 332 4.67 -19.78 34.54
C PHE A 332 4.34 -21.03 33.74
N GLN A 333 3.21 -21.64 34.11
CA GLN A 333 2.58 -22.72 33.36
C GLN A 333 2.21 -22.19 31.97
N MET A 334 2.58 -22.95 30.93
CA MET A 334 2.17 -22.66 29.57
C MET A 334 0.65 -22.70 29.47
N LEU A 335 0.04 -21.60 29.01
CA LEU A 335 -1.36 -21.60 28.60
C LEU A 335 -1.47 -22.16 27.18
N PRO A 336 -2.47 -23.01 26.88
CA PRO A 336 -2.56 -23.72 25.62
C PRO A 336 -3.06 -22.80 24.49
N ALA A 337 -2.11 -22.21 23.76
CA ALA A 337 -2.21 -21.84 22.34
C ALA A 337 -0.78 -21.66 21.81
N GLY A 338 -0.08 -22.79 21.67
CA GLY A 338 1.34 -22.80 21.34
C GLY A 338 1.91 -24.13 21.77
N GLN A 339 1.77 -25.15 20.93
CA GLN A 339 2.61 -26.33 21.09
C GLN A 339 4.05 -25.82 21.16
N THR A 340 4.71 -26.12 22.28
CA THR A 340 6.16 -26.00 22.36
C THR A 340 6.74 -26.74 21.18
N GLY A 341 7.23 -26.00 20.19
CA GLY A 341 8.19 -26.59 19.26
C GLY A 341 9.25 -27.22 20.15
N ALA A 342 9.41 -28.53 20.04
CA ALA A 342 10.21 -29.43 20.85
C ALA A 342 11.71 -29.10 20.71
N THR A 343 12.09 -27.89 21.09
CA THR A 343 13.39 -27.31 20.89
C THR A 343 13.95 -26.98 22.26
N SER A 344 15.03 -27.67 22.65
CA SER A 344 15.69 -27.37 23.92
C SER A 344 16.15 -25.91 23.94
N PRO A 345 16.25 -25.25 25.11
CA PRO A 345 16.81 -23.89 25.19
C PRO A 345 18.17 -23.75 24.48
N GLY A 346 18.98 -24.80 24.51
CA GLY A 346 20.25 -24.85 23.78
C GLY A 346 20.08 -24.82 22.25
N GLN A 347 19.09 -25.54 21.70
CA GLN A 347 18.80 -25.51 20.26
C GLN A 347 18.24 -24.16 19.82
N VAL A 348 17.37 -23.52 20.62
CA VAL A 348 16.87 -22.16 20.31
C VAL A 348 18.03 -21.16 20.29
N ARG A 349 18.95 -21.23 21.25
CA ARG A 349 20.15 -20.37 21.26
C ARG A 349 21.07 -20.62 20.08
N ALA A 350 21.31 -21.88 19.73
CA ALA A 350 22.12 -22.25 18.59
C ALA A 350 21.54 -21.68 17.28
N MET A 351 20.21 -21.75 17.12
CA MET A 351 19.49 -21.11 16.02
C MET A 351 19.68 -19.59 16.05
N LEU A 352 19.42 -18.93 17.19
CA LEU A 352 19.51 -17.47 17.31
C LEU A 352 20.91 -16.93 16.96
N ASN A 353 21.98 -17.64 17.31
CA ASN A 353 23.34 -17.27 16.91
C ASN A 353 23.54 -17.19 15.38
N GLN A 354 22.73 -17.91 14.60
CA GLN A 354 22.83 -17.93 13.14
C GLN A 354 21.93 -16.88 12.47
N ILE A 355 20.79 -16.56 13.09
CA ILE A 355 19.72 -15.79 12.44
C ILE A 355 19.50 -14.40 13.05
N ALA A 356 19.90 -14.17 14.31
CA ALA A 356 19.76 -12.88 14.97
C ALA A 356 20.81 -11.88 14.46
N ASP A 357 20.39 -10.64 14.32
CA ASP A 357 21.25 -9.47 14.14
C ASP A 357 20.82 -8.37 15.11
N VAL A 358 21.60 -7.30 15.17
CA VAL A 358 21.24 -6.06 15.87
C VAL A 358 21.14 -4.88 14.91
N ARG A 359 21.42 -5.09 13.61
CA ARG A 359 21.39 -4.09 12.55
C ARG A 359 20.33 -4.38 11.51
N SER A 360 19.98 -3.34 10.78
CA SER A 360 18.93 -3.35 9.77
C SER A 360 19.42 -2.81 8.44
N LYS A 361 19.01 -3.47 7.36
CA LYS A 361 19.34 -3.05 5.99
C LYS A 361 18.14 -2.48 5.26
N SER A 362 16.96 -3.01 5.53
CA SER A 362 15.73 -2.68 4.82
C SER A 362 14.74 -1.99 5.75
N PHE A 363 14.22 -0.85 5.33
CA PHE A 363 13.19 -0.10 6.05
C PHE A 363 12.02 0.20 5.11
N ALA A 364 10.81 -0.14 5.53
CA ALA A 364 9.61 0.29 4.86
C ALA A 364 9.18 1.67 5.38
N VAL A 365 8.87 2.56 4.45
CA VAL A 365 8.38 3.91 4.75
C VAL A 365 7.01 4.06 4.13
N ARG A 366 6.04 4.48 4.92
CA ARG A 366 4.75 4.95 4.43
C ARG A 366 4.69 6.44 4.65
N SER A 367 4.50 7.22 3.60
CA SER A 367 4.31 8.65 3.71
C SER A 367 2.99 9.08 3.11
N SER A 368 2.36 10.07 3.72
CA SER A 368 1.17 10.72 3.20
C SER A 368 1.37 12.22 3.13
N GLY A 369 0.97 12.83 2.02
CA GLY A 369 1.05 14.28 1.80
C GLY A 369 -0.33 14.87 1.61
N ARG A 370 -0.52 16.10 2.09
CA ARG A 370 -1.78 16.83 1.98
C ARG A 370 -1.54 18.33 1.89
N MET A 371 -2.16 18.97 0.90
CA MET A 371 -2.18 20.43 0.78
C MET A 371 -3.09 21.07 1.82
N GLU A 372 -2.72 22.25 2.31
CA GLU A 372 -3.55 23.03 3.22
C GLU A 372 -4.92 23.35 2.60
N GLY A 373 -5.99 23.22 3.38
CA GLY A 373 -7.36 23.40 2.91
C GLY A 373 -7.90 22.30 1.98
N SER A 374 -7.04 21.42 1.44
CA SER A 374 -7.48 20.28 0.63
C SER A 374 -8.01 19.16 1.50
N ARG A 375 -8.92 18.35 0.97
CA ARG A 375 -9.34 17.05 1.55
C ARG A 375 -8.60 15.88 0.91
N LEU A 376 -7.88 16.11 -0.17
CA LEU A 376 -7.13 15.08 -0.89
C LEU A 376 -5.84 14.77 -0.13
N THR A 377 -5.63 13.50 0.17
CA THR A 377 -4.40 12.98 0.77
C THR A 377 -3.82 11.96 -0.18
N VAL A 378 -2.58 12.16 -0.60
CA VAL A 378 -1.84 11.17 -1.40
C VAL A 378 -1.03 10.30 -0.46
N ARG A 379 -0.98 9.00 -0.74
CA ARG A 379 -0.18 8.05 0.04
C ARG A 379 0.81 7.32 -0.84
N ILE A 380 2.06 7.26 -0.40
CA ILE A 380 3.13 6.53 -1.07
C ILE A 380 3.78 5.54 -0.10
N GLY A 381 4.22 4.43 -0.65
CA GLY A 381 5.07 3.45 0.00
C GLY A 381 6.49 3.54 -0.55
N ALA A 382 7.47 3.29 0.30
CA ALA A 382 8.85 3.13 -0.09
C ALA A 382 9.51 1.97 0.64
N ILE A 383 10.45 1.31 -0.04
CA ILE A 383 11.46 0.46 0.58
C ILE A 383 12.79 1.17 0.44
N LEU A 384 13.42 1.45 1.57
CA LEU A 384 14.77 1.97 1.68
C LEU A 384 15.71 0.81 1.98
N ARG A 385 16.76 0.64 1.18
CA ARG A 385 17.81 -0.37 1.42
C ARG A 385 19.16 0.29 1.59
N ASN A 386 19.80 0.07 2.74
CA ASN A 386 21.17 0.50 2.99
C ASN A 386 22.15 -0.63 2.66
N ASP A 387 22.66 -0.63 1.43
CA ASP A 387 23.70 -1.56 0.96
C ASP A 387 25.11 -1.04 1.26
N GLY A 388 25.21 0.02 2.06
CA GLY A 388 26.46 0.65 2.44
C GLY A 388 27.24 -0.13 3.49
N LEU A 389 28.42 0.39 3.81
CA LEU A 389 29.20 -0.04 4.96
C LEU A 389 29.01 0.96 6.10
N ALA A 390 29.36 0.56 7.32
CA ALA A 390 29.38 1.46 8.47
C ALA A 390 30.17 2.75 8.13
N GLY A 391 29.58 3.91 8.36
CA GLY A 391 30.15 5.23 8.02
C GLY A 391 30.15 5.58 6.52
N ARG A 392 29.71 4.68 5.63
CA ARG A 392 29.57 4.88 4.18
C ARG A 392 28.23 4.30 3.69
N PRO A 393 27.10 4.92 4.08
CA PRO A 393 25.78 4.43 3.68
C PRO A 393 25.61 4.52 2.17
N LYS A 394 24.95 3.52 1.59
CA LYS A 394 24.57 3.46 0.18
C LYS A 394 23.09 3.12 0.13
N LEU A 395 22.26 4.15 0.16
CA LEU A 395 20.82 4.00 0.20
C LEU A 395 20.26 3.86 -1.21
N SER A 396 19.44 2.84 -1.45
CA SER A 396 18.53 2.76 -2.59
C SER A 396 17.09 2.93 -2.13
N ILE A 397 16.26 3.54 -2.97
CA ILE A 397 14.86 3.86 -2.67
C ILE A 397 14.00 3.30 -3.80
N GLN A 398 13.02 2.48 -3.45
CA GLN A 398 11.98 2.00 -4.36
C GLN A 398 10.64 2.55 -3.91
N LEU A 399 9.97 3.34 -4.76
CA LEU A 399 8.71 4.03 -4.47
C LEU A 399 7.54 3.36 -5.21
N TRP A 400 6.36 3.35 -4.60
CA TRP A 400 5.10 3.01 -5.26
C TRP A 400 3.93 3.79 -4.65
N SER A 401 2.85 3.94 -5.42
CA SER A 401 1.61 4.56 -4.92
C SER A 401 0.82 3.58 -4.06
N LEU A 402 0.30 4.04 -2.92
CA LEU A 402 -0.62 3.26 -2.07
C LEU A 402 -2.09 3.57 -2.39
N ASP A 403 -2.35 4.49 -3.30
CA ASP A 403 -3.70 4.84 -3.69
C ASP A 403 -4.23 3.86 -4.74
N PRO A 404 -5.36 3.17 -4.49
CA PRO A 404 -5.87 2.12 -5.38
C PRO A 404 -6.29 2.64 -6.77
N ARG A 405 -6.39 3.96 -6.94
CA ARG A 405 -6.69 4.61 -8.22
C ARG A 405 -5.47 4.82 -9.12
N GLN A 406 -4.26 4.69 -8.58
CA GLN A 406 -3.00 4.86 -9.30
C GLN A 406 -2.18 3.57 -9.42
N ALA A 407 -2.68 2.43 -8.93
CA ALA A 407 -2.01 1.12 -8.99
C ALA A 407 -1.97 0.49 -10.41
N GLY A 408 -2.02 1.33 -11.45
CA GLY A 408 -1.97 0.92 -12.85
C GLY A 408 -1.22 1.94 -13.68
N VAL A 409 0.11 1.94 -13.58
CA VAL A 409 1.03 2.36 -14.64
C VAL A 409 2.24 1.43 -14.60
#